data_AF-A0A1V3QK92-F1
#
_entry.id   AF-A0A1V3QK92-F1
#
_cell.length_a   1.000
_cell.length_b   1.000
_cell.length_c   1.000
_cell.angle_alpha   90.00
_cell.angle_beta   90.00
_cell.angle_gamma   90.00
#
_symmetry.space_group_name_H-M   'P 1'
#
loop_
_entity.id
_entity.type
_entity.pdbx_description
1 polymer ?
#
loop_
_entity_poly.entity_id
_entity_poly.type
_entity_poly.pdbx_seq_one_letter_code
_entity_poly.pdbx_strand_id
1 'polypeptide(L)'
;MPATTLIVFGNPKAGTPLMLANPQVGVDLPLKVLVCEPEPGQVAVFFTAASELVERHSLSPELAAGLVPAERLIAAVIGKSVGA
;
A
#
# COMPACT_ATOMS: atom_id res chain seq x y z
N MET A 1 -13.41 1.41 -18.88
CA MET A 1 -12.40 1.26 -17.81
C MET A 1 -11.11 1.86 -18.35
N PRO A 2 -10.54 2.90 -17.71
CA PRO A 2 -9.27 3.49 -18.14
C PRO A 2 -8.14 2.47 -18.09
N ALA A 3 -7.01 2.76 -18.75
CA ALA A 3 -5.80 1.95 -18.61
C ALA A 3 -5.45 1.85 -17.12
N THR A 4 -5.44 0.62 -16.60
CA THR A 4 -5.38 0.35 -15.16
C THR A 4 -4.51 -0.86 -14.90
N THR A 5 -3.56 -0.72 -14.00
CA THR A 5 -2.68 -1.80 -13.53
C THR A 5 -2.73 -1.85 -12.01
N LEU A 6 -3.08 -3.01 -11.45
CA LEU A 6 -2.99 -3.27 -10.02
C LEU A 6 -1.71 -4.07 -9.73
N ILE A 7 -0.81 -3.46 -8.98
CA ILE A 7 0.40 -4.12 -8.48
C ILE A 7 0.08 -4.65 -7.09
N VAL A 8 0.22 -5.96 -6.92
CA VAL A 8 0.02 -6.66 -5.64
C VAL A 8 1.36 -7.22 -5.19
N PHE A 9 1.77 -6.89 -3.96
CA PHE A 9 3.06 -7.34 -3.43
C PHE A 9 2.97 -7.62 -1.94
N GLY A 10 3.68 -8.66 -1.50
CA GLY A 10 3.62 -9.16 -0.13
C GLY A 10 4.99 -9.21 0.52
N ASN A 11 5.03 -8.91 1.81
CA ASN A 11 6.16 -9.18 2.68
C ASN A 11 5.66 -10.02 3.87
N PRO A 12 5.76 -11.37 3.82
CA PRO A 12 5.28 -12.22 4.91
C PRO A 12 5.89 -11.87 6.28
N LYS A 13 7.16 -11.43 6.32
CA LYS A 13 7.83 -11.04 7.57
C LYS A 13 7.14 -9.84 8.25
N ALA A 14 6.61 -8.91 7.46
CA ALA A 14 5.84 -7.78 7.98
C ALA A 14 4.36 -8.15 8.18
N GLY A 15 3.76 -8.90 7.25
CA GLY A 15 2.34 -9.21 7.20
C GLY A 15 1.86 -10.22 8.26
N THR A 16 2.62 -11.29 8.49
CA THR A 16 2.19 -12.38 9.38
C THR A 16 1.97 -11.94 10.82
N PRO A 17 2.85 -11.11 11.45
CA PRO A 17 2.59 -10.58 12.78
C PRO A 17 1.28 -9.80 12.89
N LEU A 18 0.91 -9.01 11.85
CA LEU A 18 -0.37 -8.29 11.84
C LEU A 18 -1.54 -9.27 11.78
N MET A 19 -1.47 -10.31 10.94
CA MET A 19 -2.52 -11.32 10.82
C MET A 19 -2.70 -12.15 12.10
N LEU A 20 -1.62 -12.39 12.84
CA LEU A 20 -1.68 -13.04 14.16
C LEU A 20 -2.33 -12.14 15.21
N ALA A 21 -2.08 -10.83 15.16
CA ALA A 21 -2.69 -9.86 16.06
C ALA A 21 -4.18 -9.60 15.76
N ASN A 22 -4.54 -9.47 14.48
CA ASN A 22 -5.91 -9.37 14.01
C ASN A 22 -6.05 -10.04 12.62
N PRO A 23 -6.68 -11.22 12.52
CA PRO A 23 -6.86 -11.91 11.24
C PRO A 23 -7.61 -11.11 10.16
N GLN A 24 -8.45 -10.14 10.54
CA GLN A 24 -9.21 -9.32 9.59
C GLN A 24 -8.30 -8.45 8.71
N VAL A 25 -7.08 -8.13 9.15
CA VAL A 25 -6.09 -7.42 8.34
C VAL A 25 -5.74 -8.18 7.05
N GLY A 26 -6.00 -9.50 7.01
CA GLY A 26 -5.84 -10.33 5.83
C GLY A 26 -6.70 -9.92 4.63
N VAL A 27 -7.77 -9.14 4.84
CA VAL A 27 -8.58 -8.58 3.73
C VAL A 27 -7.82 -7.47 3.02
N ASP A 28 -7.09 -6.65 3.78
CA ASP A 28 -6.33 -5.53 3.24
C ASP A 28 -4.93 -5.93 2.77
N LEU A 29 -4.38 -7.00 3.34
CA LEU A 29 -3.16 -7.63 2.85
C LEU A 29 -3.43 -8.57 1.65
N PRO A 30 -2.42 -8.85 0.81
CA PRO A 30 -1.15 -8.15 0.68
C PRO A 30 -1.33 -6.69 0.25
N LEU A 31 -0.26 -5.89 0.34
CA LEU A 31 -0.27 -4.49 -0.05
C LEU A 31 -0.54 -4.33 -1.56
N LYS A 32 -1.16 -3.22 -1.92
CA LYS A 32 -1.68 -2.94 -3.27
C LYS A 32 -1.32 -1.52 -3.68
N VAL A 33 -0.93 -1.36 -4.95
CA VAL A 33 -0.77 -0.07 -5.62
C VAL A 33 -1.55 -0.12 -6.93
N LEU A 34 -2.53 0.77 -7.09
CA LEU A 34 -3.32 0.92 -8.30
C LEU A 34 -2.74 2.08 -9.11
N VAL A 35 -2.30 1.82 -10.33
CA VAL A 35 -1.90 2.83 -11.31
C VAL A 35 -2.98 2.89 -12.37
N CYS A 36 -3.59 4.05 -12.57
CA CYS A 36 -4.59 4.22 -13.62
C CYS A 36 -4.51 5.58 -14.30
N GLU A 37 -5.12 5.68 -15.48
CA GLU A 37 -5.18 6.89 -16.29
C GLU A 37 -6.64 7.38 -16.39
N PRO A 38 -7.20 8.03 -15.35
CA PRO A 38 -8.60 8.44 -15.34
C PRO A 38 -8.98 9.38 -16.50
N GLU A 39 -8.04 10.22 -16.93
CA GLU A 39 -8.15 11.10 -18.10
C GLU A 39 -6.92 10.93 -19.01
N PRO A 40 -7.05 11.08 -20.34
CA PRO A 40 -5.93 10.93 -21.26
C PRO A 40 -4.74 11.80 -20.88
N GLY A 41 -3.58 11.18 -20.70
CA GLY A 41 -2.33 11.83 -20.28
C GLY A 41 -2.20 12.09 -18.78
N GLN A 42 -3.22 11.80 -17.96
CA GLN A 42 -3.17 11.98 -16.52
C GLN A 42 -3.04 10.64 -15.80
N VAL A 43 -1.85 10.32 -15.31
CA VAL A 43 -1.60 9.12 -14.51
C VAL A 43 -1.83 9.41 -13.03
N ALA A 44 -2.65 8.58 -12.38
CA ALA A 44 -2.91 8.59 -10.95
C ALA A 44 -2.43 7.29 -10.29
N VAL A 45 -1.94 7.40 -9.06
CA VAL A 45 -1.46 6.26 -8.26
C VAL A 45 -2.17 6.26 -6.91
N PHE A 46 -2.80 5.14 -6.56
CA PHE A 46 -3.54 4.95 -5.32
C PHE A 46 -2.98 3.78 -4.52
N PHE A 47 -2.81 3.96 -3.21
CA PHE A 47 -2.41 2.91 -2.27
C PHE A 47 -2.97 3.24 -0.89
N THR A 48 -3.14 2.22 -0.05
CA THR A 48 -3.54 2.42 1.36
C THR A 48 -2.29 2.63 2.21
N ALA A 49 -2.26 3.72 2.97
CA ALA A 49 -1.15 4.03 3.87
C ALA A 49 -1.06 3.00 5.01
N ALA A 50 0.15 2.73 5.50
CA ALA A 50 0.34 1.76 6.59
C ALA A 50 -0.39 2.19 7.88
N SER A 51 -0.46 3.49 8.16
CA SER A 51 -1.18 4.04 9.31
C SER A 51 -2.69 3.78 9.22
N GLU A 52 -3.28 3.91 8.04
CA GLU A 52 -4.72 3.68 7.83
C GLU A 52 -5.08 2.20 8.04
N LEU A 53 -4.22 1.28 7.60
CA LEU A 53 -4.39 -0.15 7.87
C LEU A 53 -4.37 -0.45 9.37
N VAL A 54 -3.43 0.16 10.10
CA VAL A 54 -3.25 -0.09 11.53
C VAL A 54 -4.41 0.49 12.33
N GLU A 55 -4.87 1.69 11.97
CA GLU A 55 -6.04 2.33 12.58
C GLU A 55 -7.31 1.51 12.33
N ARG A 56 -7.57 1.13 11.07
CA ARG A 56 -8.75 0.36 10.67
C ARG A 56 -8.88 -0.97 11.42
N HIS A 57 -7.77 -1.64 11.71
CA HIS A 57 -7.75 -2.93 12.41
C HIS A 57 -7.43 -2.83 13.90
N SER A 58 -7.37 -1.61 14.46
CA SER A 58 -7.05 -1.34 15.88
C SER A 58 -5.75 -2.02 16.34
N LEU A 59 -4.72 -2.00 15.49
CA LEU A 59 -3.42 -2.63 15.74
C LEU A 59 -2.46 -1.68 16.46
N SER A 60 -1.47 -2.24 17.16
CA SER A 60 -0.40 -1.44 17.76
C SER A 60 0.42 -0.72 16.68
N PRO A 61 0.75 0.58 16.84
CA PRO A 61 1.63 1.31 15.92
C PRO A 61 3.00 0.64 15.71
N GLU A 62 3.48 -0.14 16.67
CA GLU A 62 4.75 -0.88 16.55
C GLU A 62 4.69 -1.95 15.47
N LEU A 63 3.52 -2.56 15.25
CA LEU A 63 3.31 -3.55 14.18
C LEU A 63 3.27 -2.88 12.79
N ALA A 64 2.96 -1.59 12.72
CA ALA A 64 2.97 -0.81 11.48
C ALA A 64 4.38 -0.63 10.90
N ALA A 65 5.41 -0.68 11.74
CA ALA A 65 6.78 -0.38 11.34
C ALA A 65 7.29 -1.29 10.21
N GLY A 66 6.78 -2.52 10.12
CA GLY A 66 7.11 -3.46 9.04
C GLY A 66 6.55 -3.07 7.66
N LEU A 67 5.53 -2.22 7.60
CA LEU A 67 4.86 -1.79 6.37
C LEU A 67 5.40 -0.46 5.82
N VAL A 68 5.93 0.40 6.71
CA VAL A 68 6.47 1.73 6.37
C VAL A 68 7.52 1.72 5.24
N PRO A 69 8.46 0.74 5.17
CA PRO A 69 9.44 0.71 4.09
C PRO A 69 8.83 0.60 2.69
N ALA A 70 7.75 -0.17 2.54
CA ALA A 70 7.06 -0.32 1.27
C ALA A 70 6.38 0.99 0.85
N GLU A 71 5.73 1.67 1.79
CA GLU A 71 5.12 2.98 1.56
C GLU A 71 6.15 4.03 1.14
N ARG A 72 7.30 4.09 1.83
CA ARG A 72 8.41 5.00 1.45
C ARG A 72 8.93 4.72 0.05
N LEU A 73 9.01 3.46 -0.36
CA LEU A 73 9.45 3.08 -1.70
C LEU A 73 8.44 3.57 -2.75
N ILE A 74 7.15 3.38 -2.51
CA ILE A 74 6.08 3.87 -3.40
C ILE A 74 6.17 5.39 -3.55
N ALA A 75 6.22 6.12 -2.43
CA ALA A 75 6.32 7.57 -2.44
C ALA A 75 7.58 8.07 -3.16
N ALA A 76 8.72 7.42 -2.95
CA ALA A 76 9.98 7.77 -3.61
C ALA A 76 9.96 7.52 -5.13
N VAL A 77 9.25 6.49 -5.59
CA VAL A 77 9.09 6.22 -7.03
C VAL A 77 8.17 7.25 -7.67
N ILE A 78 7.04 7.57 -7.03
CA ILE A 78 6.09 8.58 -7.53
C ILE A 78 6.77 9.96 -7.60
N GLY A 79 7.52 10.34 -6.57
CA GLY A 79 8.24 11.62 -6.53
C GLY A 79 9.36 11.73 -7.58
N LYS A 80 9.88 10.60 -8.08
CA LYS A 80 10.86 10.56 -9.18
C LYS A 80 10.21 10.49 -10.56
N SER A 81 8.98 10.00 -10.67
CA SER A 81 8.23 9.93 -11.94
C SER A 81 7.52 11.23 -12.31
N VAL A 82 7.39 12.19 -11.38
CA VAL A 82 7.07 13.59 -11.70
C VAL A 82 8.35 14.29 -12.15
N GLY A 83 8.90 13.82 -13.26
CA GLY A 83 9.99 14.45 -14.00
C GLY A 83 9.43 15.05 -15.28
N ALA A 84 9.73 16.33 -15.50
CA ALA A 84 9.39 17.14 -16.66
C ALA A 84 9.76 16.49 -18.01
#